data_AF-A0AAE4A563-F1
#
_entry.id   AF-A0AAE4A563-F1
#
_cell.length_a   1.000
_cell.length_b   1.000
_cell.length_c   1.000
_cell.angle_alpha   90.00
_cell.angle_beta   90.00
_cell.angle_gamma   90.00
#
_symmetry.space_group_name_H-M   'P 1'
#
loop_
_entity.id
_entity.type
_entity.pdbx_description
1 polymer ?
#
loop_
_entity_poly.entity_id
_entity_poly.type
_entity_poly.pdbx_seq_one_letter_code
_entity_poly.pdbx_strand_id
1 'polypeptide(L)'
;MPRTAAWLALGATTLLAAVALDALGLPSATLFAALLIGLAVALRTPGRFEIGAAPFGVAQALTGVTLGGYLQSDSLSALAGAWLPVTLVSAATLLLCLAAGDLMARVTDVDERTAALGMVAGGASGIVTMARELGADDRIVAFMQYVRVLLIVLATPLLVALFFPGAHGAAHATGDAQPFFGTPGDWGATLAIAAAGAALGTLTRLPAGLLLGPLLLAAGLTLALPEGSFAVPPLLREAAFGVIGLQVGLRFTIATVRQLGRLLIPVLISVVVLALACFGLAVVLHATTHASLLDAYLATTPGGLYAVLAASVGTGADTTFVVAVQSLRLLVMVLLAPYAVRLLLHARVRRRASLP
;
A
#
# COMPACT_ATOMS: atom_id res chain seq x y z
N MET A 1 -7.14 7.92 32.45
CA MET A 1 -5.77 7.43 32.13
C MET A 1 -4.97 8.58 31.52
N PRO A 2 -3.72 8.81 31.94
CA PRO A 2 -2.83 9.75 31.26
C PRO A 2 -2.64 9.31 29.80
N ARG A 3 -2.50 10.28 28.88
CA ARG A 3 -2.40 10.02 27.43
C ARG A 3 -1.29 9.00 27.09
N THR A 4 -0.18 9.05 27.82
CA THR A 4 0.95 8.12 27.68
C THR A 4 0.57 6.68 28.02
N ALA A 5 -0.12 6.44 29.13
CA ALA A 5 -0.59 5.10 29.50
C ALA A 5 -1.58 4.53 28.49
N ALA A 6 -2.40 5.39 27.86
CA ALA A 6 -3.33 4.96 26.83
C ALA A 6 -2.62 4.52 25.54
N TRP A 7 -1.56 5.21 25.13
CA TRP A 7 -0.71 4.81 23.99
C TRP A 7 0.10 3.56 24.30
N LEU A 8 0.63 3.42 25.51
CA LEU A 8 1.33 2.20 25.94
C LEU A 8 0.39 0.99 25.95
N ALA A 9 -0.84 1.16 26.47
CA ALA A 9 -1.85 0.11 26.43
C ALA A 9 -2.20 -0.28 24.99
N LEU A 10 -2.36 0.70 24.08
CA LEU A 10 -2.62 0.45 22.66
C LEU A 10 -1.48 -0.31 21.98
N GLY A 11 -0.24 0.08 22.26
CA GLY A 11 0.95 -0.61 21.75
C GLY A 11 1.06 -2.04 22.28
N ALA A 12 0.84 -2.24 23.58
CA ALA A 12 0.86 -3.56 24.21
C ALA A 12 -0.24 -4.48 23.67
N THR A 13 -1.48 -4.00 23.52
CA THR A 13 -2.56 -4.78 22.94
C THR A 13 -2.31 -5.13 21.48
N THR A 14 -1.73 -4.20 20.72
CA THR A 14 -1.33 -4.44 19.32
C THR A 14 -0.24 -5.51 19.24
N LEU A 15 0.78 -5.46 20.09
CA LEU A 15 1.86 -6.44 20.12
C LEU A 15 1.34 -7.83 20.53
N LEU A 16 0.51 -7.91 21.58
CA LEU A 16 -0.09 -9.18 22.01
C LEU A 16 -0.96 -9.79 20.92
N ALA A 17 -1.76 -8.97 20.23
CA ALA A 17 -2.55 -9.42 19.09
C ALA A 17 -1.66 -9.87 17.91
N ALA A 18 -0.56 -9.16 17.64
CA ALA A 18 0.39 -9.53 16.61
C ALA A 18 1.02 -10.90 16.89
N VAL A 19 1.50 -11.14 18.11
CA VAL A 19 2.05 -12.44 18.51
C VAL A 19 1.01 -13.57 18.40
N ALA A 20 -0.23 -13.30 18.81
CA ALA A 20 -1.31 -14.30 18.69
C ALA A 20 -1.65 -14.63 17.23
N LEU A 21 -1.67 -13.64 16.34
CA LEU A 21 -1.95 -13.84 14.92
C LEU A 21 -0.78 -14.48 14.18
N ASP A 22 0.45 -14.16 14.57
CA ASP A 22 1.66 -14.82 14.05
C ASP A 22 1.64 -16.32 14.41
N ALA A 23 1.27 -16.67 15.64
CA ALA A 23 1.07 -18.05 16.07
C ALA A 23 -0.06 -18.79 15.32
N LEU A 24 -1.01 -18.04 14.75
CA LEU A 24 -2.07 -18.59 13.90
C LEU A 24 -1.65 -18.74 12.42
N GLY A 25 -0.41 -18.36 12.07
CA GLY A 25 0.08 -18.43 10.69
C GLY A 25 -0.52 -17.36 9.79
N LEU A 26 -0.77 -16.15 10.30
CA LEU A 26 -1.20 -15.00 9.47
C LEU A 26 -0.01 -14.14 9.05
N PRO A 27 0.12 -13.75 7.77
CA PRO A 27 1.27 -12.98 7.33
C PRO A 27 1.07 -11.55 7.78
N SER A 28 2.16 -10.81 7.95
CA SER A 28 2.04 -9.40 8.33
C SER A 28 1.28 -9.20 9.66
N ALA A 29 1.44 -10.12 10.61
CA ALA A 29 0.64 -10.15 11.83
C ALA A 29 0.64 -8.80 12.57
N THR A 30 1.78 -8.09 12.62
CA THR A 30 1.88 -6.76 13.21
C THR A 30 1.00 -5.72 12.51
N LEU A 31 1.05 -5.65 11.18
CA LEU A 31 0.27 -4.71 10.39
C LEU A 31 -1.23 -4.98 10.55
N PHE A 32 -1.60 -6.26 10.44
CA PHE A 32 -2.98 -6.72 10.52
C PHE A 32 -3.57 -6.50 11.93
N ALA A 33 -2.82 -6.86 12.98
CA ALA A 33 -3.18 -6.59 14.37
C ALA A 33 -3.38 -5.09 14.61
N ALA A 34 -2.41 -4.28 14.22
CA ALA A 34 -2.44 -2.83 14.37
C ALA A 34 -3.65 -2.21 13.69
N LEU A 35 -4.00 -2.67 12.49
CA LEU A 35 -5.19 -2.21 11.78
C LEU A 35 -6.48 -2.60 12.51
N LEU A 36 -6.64 -3.87 12.92
CA LEU A 36 -7.85 -4.32 13.60
C LEU A 36 -8.05 -3.60 14.94
N ILE A 37 -6.98 -3.48 15.72
CA ILE A 37 -7.01 -2.76 17.00
C ILE A 37 -7.28 -1.28 16.78
N GLY A 38 -6.62 -0.65 15.80
CA GLY A 38 -6.87 0.74 15.41
C GLY A 38 -8.33 0.97 15.01
N LEU A 39 -8.89 0.11 14.16
CA LEU A 39 -10.28 0.17 13.72
C LEU A 39 -11.25 0.00 14.89
N ALA A 40 -11.03 -1.00 15.75
CA ALA A 40 -11.87 -1.24 16.92
C ALA A 40 -11.88 -0.04 17.88
N VAL A 41 -10.71 0.58 18.10
CA VAL A 41 -10.55 1.77 18.94
C VAL A 41 -11.21 3.00 18.31
N ALA A 42 -11.07 3.18 17.00
CA ALA A 42 -11.68 4.30 16.28
C ALA A 42 -13.21 4.26 16.31
N LEU A 43 -13.79 3.06 16.26
CA LEU A 43 -15.24 2.84 16.32
C LEU A 43 -15.80 2.94 17.75
N ARG A 44 -15.05 2.50 18.78
CA ARG A 44 -15.50 2.53 20.18
C ARG A 44 -15.25 3.86 20.87
N THR A 45 -14.15 4.53 20.56
CA THR A 45 -13.73 5.79 21.20
C THR A 45 -13.26 6.79 20.14
N PRO A 46 -14.18 7.41 19.38
CA PRO A 46 -13.85 8.33 18.31
C PRO A 46 -12.98 9.50 18.80
N GLY A 47 -11.93 9.85 18.05
CA GLY A 47 -11.06 11.00 18.34
C GLY A 47 -10.11 10.82 19.54
N ARG A 48 -10.09 9.64 20.19
CA ARG A 48 -9.20 9.39 21.34
C ARG A 48 -7.74 9.26 20.93
N PHE A 49 -7.49 8.70 19.75
CA PHE A 49 -6.16 8.47 19.20
C PHE A 49 -6.11 8.92 17.75
N GLU A 50 -5.10 9.72 17.43
CA GLU A 50 -4.81 10.16 16.07
C GLU A 50 -3.29 10.07 15.89
N ILE A 51 -2.84 9.41 14.82
CA ILE A 51 -1.42 9.39 14.46
C ILE A 51 -1.14 10.64 13.64
N GLY A 52 -0.31 11.51 14.21
CA GLY A 52 0.12 12.75 13.55
C GLY A 52 0.92 12.50 12.25
N ALA A 53 1.11 13.56 11.48
CA ALA A 53 1.84 13.50 10.20
C ALA A 53 3.29 13.02 10.37
N ALA A 54 3.97 13.40 11.45
CA ALA A 54 5.35 13.03 11.72
C ALA A 54 5.55 11.51 11.93
N PRO A 55 4.91 10.84 12.91
CA PRO A 55 5.09 9.40 13.11
C PRO A 55 4.66 8.57 11.89
N PHE A 56 3.59 8.99 11.20
CA PHE A 56 3.21 8.33 9.95
C PHE A 56 4.29 8.52 8.87
N GLY A 57 4.80 9.74 8.70
CA GLY A 57 5.87 10.05 7.75
C GLY A 57 7.16 9.27 8.01
N VAL A 58 7.54 9.09 9.28
CA VAL A 58 8.68 8.23 9.67
C VAL A 58 8.43 6.78 9.26
N ALA A 59 7.24 6.24 9.52
CA ALA A 59 6.90 4.88 9.11
C ALA A 59 6.91 4.72 7.58
N GLN A 60 6.44 5.72 6.83
CA GLN A 60 6.54 5.74 5.36
C GLN A 60 8.01 5.74 4.90
N ALA A 61 8.87 6.52 5.56
CA ALA A 61 10.28 6.60 5.21
C ALA A 61 11.03 5.29 5.48
N LEU A 62 10.82 4.68 6.66
CA LEU A 62 11.38 3.37 7.00
C LEU A 62 10.91 2.28 6.03
N THR A 63 9.65 2.32 5.63
CA THR A 63 9.12 1.39 4.63
C THR A 63 9.74 1.67 3.25
N GLY A 64 9.98 2.94 2.90
CA GLY A 64 10.70 3.32 1.68
C GLY A 64 12.10 2.74 1.65
N VAL A 65 12.88 2.87 2.74
CA VAL A 65 14.22 2.25 2.84
C VAL A 65 14.13 0.74 2.69
N THR A 66 13.15 0.11 3.32
CA THR A 66 12.91 -1.34 3.21
C THR A 66 12.65 -1.74 1.74
N LEU A 67 11.76 -1.02 1.05
CA LEU A 67 11.46 -1.26 -0.37
C LEU A 67 12.69 -1.06 -1.26
N GLY A 68 13.45 0.00 -1.02
CA GLY A 68 14.66 0.28 -1.81
C GLY A 68 15.76 -0.76 -1.61
N GLY A 69 15.88 -1.33 -0.40
CA GLY A 69 16.80 -2.44 -0.12
C GLY A 69 16.50 -3.72 -0.91
N TYR A 70 15.26 -3.91 -1.38
CA TYR A 70 14.86 -5.02 -2.23
C TYR A 70 15.09 -4.76 -3.73
N LEU A 71 15.49 -3.55 -4.14
CA LEU A 71 15.77 -3.22 -5.53
C LEU A 71 17.26 -3.47 -5.85
N GLN A 72 17.62 -4.74 -6.01
CA GLN A 72 18.95 -5.21 -6.36
C GLN A 72 19.14 -5.31 -7.89
N SER A 73 20.39 -5.51 -8.32
CA SER A 73 20.73 -5.64 -9.75
C SER A 73 20.00 -6.81 -10.40
N ASP A 74 19.91 -7.94 -9.71
CA ASP A 74 19.21 -9.14 -10.20
C ASP A 74 17.71 -8.87 -10.39
N SER A 75 17.09 -8.14 -9.47
CA SER A 75 15.69 -7.68 -9.53
C SER A 75 15.42 -6.85 -10.77
N LEU A 76 16.32 -5.91 -11.05
CA LEU A 76 16.22 -5.03 -12.20
C LEU A 76 16.43 -5.80 -13.50
N SER A 77 17.33 -6.79 -13.50
CA SER A 77 17.54 -7.67 -14.66
C SER A 77 16.31 -8.55 -14.93
N ALA A 78 15.67 -9.09 -13.89
CA ALA A 78 14.43 -9.85 -13.99
C ALA A 78 13.27 -8.97 -14.47
N LEU A 79 13.16 -7.75 -13.92
CA LEU A 79 12.20 -6.75 -14.38
C LEU A 79 12.48 -6.34 -15.83
N ALA A 80 13.74 -6.19 -16.23
CA ALA A 80 14.14 -5.87 -17.60
C ALA A 80 13.85 -7.02 -18.58
N GLY A 81 13.86 -8.28 -18.13
CA GLY A 81 13.39 -9.41 -18.92
C GLY A 81 11.86 -9.43 -19.08
N ALA A 82 11.14 -9.04 -18.04
CA ALA A 82 9.67 -9.05 -17.98
C ALA A 82 9.02 -7.66 -18.14
N TRP A 83 9.74 -6.67 -18.67
CA TRP A 83 9.31 -5.27 -18.65
C TRP A 83 7.98 -5.05 -19.39
N LEU A 84 7.79 -5.76 -20.50
CA LEU A 84 6.58 -5.66 -21.33
C LEU A 84 5.35 -6.22 -20.60
N PRO A 85 5.33 -7.48 -20.11
CA PRO A 85 4.25 -7.98 -19.27
C PRO A 85 3.94 -7.08 -18.07
N VAL A 86 4.96 -6.61 -17.36
CA VAL A 86 4.78 -5.80 -16.15
C VAL A 86 4.20 -4.42 -16.45
N THR A 87 4.67 -3.75 -17.50
CA THR A 87 4.13 -2.46 -17.94
C THR A 87 2.70 -2.59 -18.45
N LEU A 88 2.41 -3.64 -19.22
CA LEU A 88 1.05 -3.94 -19.69
C LEU A 88 0.10 -4.22 -18.54
N VAL A 89 0.49 -5.02 -17.55
CA VAL A 89 -0.32 -5.30 -16.35
C VAL A 89 -0.52 -4.04 -15.51
N SER A 90 0.49 -3.18 -15.38
CA SER A 90 0.37 -1.89 -14.68
C SER A 90 -0.60 -0.95 -15.40
N ALA A 91 -0.52 -0.86 -16.73
CA ALA A 91 -1.45 -0.10 -17.56
C ALA A 91 -2.86 -0.68 -17.50
N ALA A 92 -3.02 -1.99 -17.60
CA ALA A 92 -4.30 -2.68 -17.46
C ALA A 92 -4.92 -2.44 -16.09
N THR A 93 -4.13 -2.43 -15.01
CA THR A 93 -4.61 -2.10 -13.66
C THR A 93 -5.13 -0.66 -13.59
N LEU A 94 -4.45 0.30 -14.24
CA LEU A 94 -4.94 1.68 -14.33
C LEU A 94 -6.27 1.74 -15.07
N LEU A 95 -6.38 1.07 -16.22
CA LEU A 95 -7.61 0.98 -17.00
C LEU A 95 -8.75 0.35 -16.20
N LEU A 96 -8.48 -0.72 -15.44
CA LEU A 96 -9.46 -1.36 -14.56
C LEU A 96 -9.92 -0.41 -13.45
N CYS A 97 -9.02 0.38 -12.85
CA CYS A 97 -9.41 1.38 -11.84
C CYS A 97 -10.31 2.47 -12.44
N LEU A 98 -10.00 2.93 -13.66
CA LEU A 98 -10.80 3.91 -14.39
C LEU A 98 -12.17 3.35 -14.80
N ALA A 99 -12.20 2.10 -15.26
CA ALA A 99 -13.44 1.38 -15.58
C ALA A 99 -14.31 1.15 -14.33
N ALA A 100 -13.69 0.81 -13.20
CA ALA A 100 -14.39 0.67 -11.93
C ALA A 100 -14.96 2.02 -11.44
N GLY A 101 -14.23 3.13 -11.67
CA GLY A 101 -14.74 4.49 -11.45
C GLY A 101 -15.92 4.84 -12.33
N ASP A 102 -15.89 4.47 -13.61
CA ASP A 102 -17.03 4.65 -14.51
C ASP A 102 -18.25 3.84 -14.10
N LEU A 103 -18.04 2.55 -13.77
CA LEU A 103 -19.11 1.67 -13.30
C LEU A 103 -19.74 2.22 -12.02
N MET A 104 -18.91 2.69 -11.09
CA MET A 104 -19.37 3.31 -9.85
C MET A 104 -20.26 4.55 -10.11
N ALA A 105 -19.86 5.42 -11.04
CA ALA A 105 -20.65 6.59 -11.43
C ALA A 105 -22.00 6.23 -12.09
N ARG A 106 -22.12 5.03 -12.67
CA ARG A 106 -23.38 4.55 -13.28
C ARG A 106 -24.30 3.86 -12.29
N VAL A 107 -23.75 3.20 -11.27
CA VAL A 107 -24.49 2.38 -10.31
C VAL A 107 -24.86 3.18 -9.05
N THR A 108 -24.19 4.31 -8.80
CA THR A 108 -24.42 5.16 -7.61
C THR A 108 -24.69 6.61 -8.00
N ASP A 109 -25.23 7.38 -7.06
CA ASP A 109 -25.46 8.84 -7.23
C ASP A 109 -24.17 9.68 -7.12
N VAL A 110 -23.00 9.04 -7.10
CA VAL A 110 -21.71 9.74 -6.99
C VAL A 110 -21.37 10.33 -8.35
N ASP A 111 -21.02 11.61 -8.36
CA ASP A 111 -20.62 12.26 -9.61
C ASP A 111 -19.38 11.59 -10.21
N GLU A 112 -19.29 11.70 -11.53
CA GLU A 112 -18.31 11.00 -12.33
C GLU A 112 -16.85 11.34 -11.99
N ARG A 113 -16.60 12.60 -11.58
CA ARG A 113 -15.26 13.07 -11.21
C ARG A 113 -14.86 12.44 -9.88
N THR A 114 -15.77 12.48 -8.90
CA THR A 114 -15.61 11.86 -7.59
C THR A 114 -15.44 10.35 -7.70
N ALA A 115 -16.24 9.67 -8.51
CA ALA A 115 -16.15 8.21 -8.69
C ALA A 115 -14.83 7.79 -9.36
N ALA A 116 -14.42 8.49 -10.43
CA ALA A 116 -13.14 8.23 -11.10
C ALA A 116 -11.96 8.46 -10.16
N LEU A 117 -11.93 9.59 -9.44
CA LEU A 117 -10.86 9.91 -8.49
C LEU A 117 -10.86 8.97 -7.27
N GLY A 118 -12.04 8.56 -6.79
CA GLY A 118 -12.17 7.64 -5.67
C GLY A 118 -11.68 6.23 -5.98
N MET A 119 -11.86 5.76 -7.22
CA MET A 119 -11.47 4.42 -7.66
C MET A 119 -10.03 4.32 -8.18
N VAL A 120 -9.41 5.43 -8.59
CA VAL A 120 -8.01 5.44 -9.00
C VAL A 120 -7.09 5.09 -7.83
N ALA A 121 -6.18 4.15 -8.05
CA ALA A 121 -5.13 3.80 -7.09
C ALA A 121 -4.00 4.83 -7.19
N GLY A 122 -3.64 5.47 -6.09
CA GLY A 122 -2.54 6.45 -6.06
C GLY A 122 -2.48 7.21 -4.74
N GLY A 123 -1.40 7.95 -4.50
CA GLY A 123 -1.15 8.64 -3.23
C GLY A 123 -2.33 9.49 -2.79
N ALA A 124 -3.00 9.06 -1.71
CA ALA A 124 -4.32 9.58 -1.33
C ALA A 124 -4.35 11.09 -1.13
N SER A 125 -3.26 11.70 -0.65
CA SER A 125 -3.16 13.16 -0.51
C SER A 125 -3.19 13.89 -1.85
N GLY A 126 -2.50 13.39 -2.88
CA GLY A 126 -2.48 14.02 -4.21
C GLY A 126 -3.81 13.93 -4.92
N ILE A 127 -4.47 12.76 -4.85
CA ILE A 127 -5.78 12.55 -5.48
C ILE A 127 -6.87 13.38 -4.80
N VAL A 128 -6.85 13.48 -3.46
CA VAL A 128 -7.81 14.30 -2.72
C VAL A 128 -7.61 15.79 -3.00
N THR A 129 -6.37 16.28 -3.12
CA THR A 129 -6.11 17.65 -3.56
C THR A 129 -6.62 17.90 -4.97
N MET A 130 -6.36 16.96 -5.90
CA MET A 130 -6.87 17.05 -7.27
C MET A 130 -8.42 17.02 -7.33
N ALA A 131 -9.07 16.28 -6.42
CA ALA A 131 -10.53 16.32 -6.29
C ALA A 131 -11.04 17.72 -5.99
N ARG A 132 -10.38 18.45 -5.08
CA ARG A 132 -10.72 19.84 -4.78
C ARG A 132 -10.51 20.76 -5.98
N GLU A 133 -9.40 20.61 -6.70
CA GLU A 133 -9.10 21.39 -7.90
C GLU A 133 -10.14 21.16 -9.03
N LEU A 134 -10.62 19.92 -9.17
CA LEU A 134 -11.58 19.54 -10.21
C LEU A 134 -13.05 19.71 -9.79
N GLY A 135 -13.31 20.23 -8.59
CA GLY A 135 -14.66 20.42 -8.03
C GLY A 135 -15.40 19.10 -7.72
N ALA A 136 -14.66 18.02 -7.48
CA ALA A 136 -15.18 16.75 -7.01
C ALA A 136 -15.33 16.73 -5.48
N ASP A 137 -16.17 15.86 -4.94
CA ASP A 137 -16.35 15.67 -3.50
C ASP A 137 -15.14 14.95 -2.90
N ASP A 138 -14.22 15.73 -2.34
CA ASP A 138 -12.99 15.26 -1.74
C ASP A 138 -13.22 14.34 -0.53
N ARG A 139 -14.36 14.46 0.14
CA ARG A 139 -14.75 13.62 1.29
C ARG A 139 -15.15 12.23 0.83
N ILE A 140 -15.95 12.12 -0.24
CA ILE A 140 -16.32 10.83 -0.83
C ILE A 140 -15.09 10.15 -1.43
N VAL A 141 -14.25 10.91 -2.17
CA VAL A 141 -12.98 10.40 -2.71
C VAL A 141 -12.10 9.81 -1.61
N ALA A 142 -11.91 10.54 -0.50
CA ALA A 142 -11.12 10.07 0.63
C ALA A 142 -11.72 8.80 1.27
N PHE A 143 -13.04 8.77 1.46
CA PHE A 143 -13.75 7.63 2.01
C PHE A 143 -13.57 6.37 1.14
N MET A 144 -13.78 6.48 -0.17
CA MET A 144 -13.61 5.36 -1.11
C MET A 144 -12.19 4.81 -1.08
N GLN A 145 -11.20 5.70 -1.06
CA GLN A 145 -9.79 5.31 -0.98
C GLN A 145 -9.43 4.64 0.33
N TYR A 146 -9.95 5.14 1.47
CA TYR A 146 -9.70 4.53 2.78
C TYR A 146 -10.38 3.16 2.89
N VAL A 147 -11.65 3.04 2.48
CA VAL A 147 -12.38 1.76 2.46
C VAL A 147 -11.64 0.75 1.59
N ARG A 148 -11.19 1.12 0.39
CA ARG A 148 -10.39 0.24 -0.46
C ARG A 148 -9.09 -0.20 0.22
N VAL A 149 -8.31 0.74 0.77
CA VAL A 149 -7.06 0.40 1.47
C VAL A 149 -7.35 -0.52 2.64
N LEU A 150 -8.36 -0.25 3.45
CA LEU A 150 -8.78 -1.10 4.56
C LEU A 150 -9.11 -2.53 4.08
N LEU A 151 -9.94 -2.64 3.04
CA LEU A 151 -10.36 -3.94 2.51
C LEU A 151 -9.19 -4.74 1.95
N ILE A 152 -8.31 -4.12 1.17
CA ILE A 152 -7.14 -4.80 0.59
C ILE A 152 -6.15 -5.20 1.69
N VAL A 153 -5.88 -4.31 2.65
CA VAL A 153 -4.97 -4.61 3.77
C VAL A 153 -5.50 -5.73 4.66
N LEU A 154 -6.82 -5.83 4.85
CA LEU A 154 -7.43 -6.94 5.57
C LEU A 154 -7.49 -8.23 4.75
N ALA A 155 -7.83 -8.13 3.47
CA ALA A 155 -8.03 -9.28 2.61
C ALA A 155 -6.71 -9.96 2.24
N THR A 156 -5.65 -9.20 1.91
CA THR A 156 -4.40 -9.79 1.41
C THR A 156 -3.81 -10.83 2.37
N PRO A 157 -3.63 -10.55 3.68
CA PRO A 157 -3.06 -11.55 4.58
C PRO A 157 -3.94 -12.78 4.75
N LEU A 158 -5.27 -12.57 4.82
CA LEU A 158 -6.25 -13.65 4.97
C LEU A 158 -6.29 -14.54 3.72
N LEU A 159 -6.32 -13.94 2.52
CA LEU A 159 -6.32 -14.67 1.26
C LEU A 159 -5.02 -15.45 1.07
N VAL A 160 -3.88 -14.88 1.45
CA VAL A 160 -2.60 -15.60 1.41
C VAL A 160 -2.62 -16.80 2.35
N ALA A 161 -3.05 -16.62 3.60
CA ALA A 161 -3.13 -17.72 4.57
C ALA A 161 -4.09 -18.84 4.13
N LEU A 162 -5.22 -18.50 3.50
CA LEU A 162 -6.25 -19.47 3.09
C LEU A 162 -5.92 -20.19 1.77
N PHE A 163 -5.39 -19.48 0.77
CA PHE A 163 -5.17 -20.02 -0.58
C PHE A 163 -3.75 -20.49 -0.83
N PHE A 164 -2.79 -20.08 0.00
CA PHE A 164 -1.38 -20.51 -0.08
C PHE A 164 -0.90 -21.09 1.25
N PRO A 165 -1.54 -22.18 1.74
CA PRO A 165 -1.15 -22.82 3.00
C PRO A 165 0.30 -23.31 2.92
N GLY A 166 1.09 -22.98 3.96
CA GLY A 166 2.51 -23.32 4.03
C GLY A 166 3.47 -22.24 3.51
N ALA A 167 2.97 -21.13 2.95
CA ALA A 167 3.80 -19.96 2.68
C ALA A 167 4.30 -19.31 4.00
N HIS A 168 3.58 -19.52 5.09
CA HIS A 168 3.96 -19.11 6.44
C HIS A 168 5.21 -19.81 6.95
N GLY A 169 6.19 -19.02 7.37
CA GLY A 169 7.43 -19.53 7.94
C GLY A 169 8.50 -19.89 6.90
N ALA A 170 8.19 -19.83 5.58
CA ALA A 170 9.20 -19.97 4.53
C ALA A 170 10.33 -18.94 4.67
N ALA A 171 10.00 -17.72 5.12
CA ALA A 171 10.97 -16.66 5.44
C ALA A 171 11.86 -16.96 6.67
N HIS A 172 11.46 -17.89 7.55
CA HIS A 172 12.26 -18.33 8.71
C HIS A 172 13.11 -19.57 8.39
N ALA A 173 12.95 -20.17 7.21
CA ALA A 173 13.63 -21.42 6.83
C ALA A 173 14.98 -21.21 6.12
N THR A 174 15.25 -20.01 5.59
CA THR A 174 16.56 -19.66 5.01
C THR A 174 17.51 -19.19 6.11
N GLY A 175 18.57 -19.97 6.37
CA GLY A 175 19.43 -19.94 7.55
C GLY A 175 20.30 -18.71 7.83
N ASP A 176 19.96 -17.53 7.32
CA ASP A 176 20.55 -16.26 7.78
C ASP A 176 19.54 -15.54 8.70
N ALA A 177 19.47 -16.02 9.94
CA ALA A 177 18.67 -15.38 10.98
C ALA A 177 19.30 -14.02 11.35
N GLN A 178 18.97 -12.99 10.57
CA GLN A 178 19.22 -11.60 10.94
C GLN A 178 18.68 -11.38 12.36
N PRO A 179 19.51 -10.90 13.31
CA PRO A 179 19.05 -10.67 14.67
C PRO A 179 17.85 -9.72 14.64
N PHE A 180 16.79 -10.03 15.40
CA PHE A 180 15.56 -9.23 15.40
C PHE A 180 15.81 -7.75 15.71
N PHE A 181 16.80 -7.49 16.57
CA PHE A 181 17.26 -6.15 16.93
C PHE A 181 18.24 -5.53 15.93
N GLY A 182 18.69 -6.25 14.90
CA GLY A 182 19.69 -5.78 13.92
C GLY A 182 21.06 -5.51 14.55
N THR A 183 21.99 -4.96 13.77
CA THR A 183 23.27 -4.44 14.29
C THR A 183 23.18 -2.92 14.53
N PRO A 184 23.93 -2.32 15.47
CA PRO A 184 23.92 -0.87 15.67
C PRO A 184 24.25 -0.06 14.41
N GLY A 185 25.08 -0.60 13.52
CA GLY A 185 25.40 0.00 12.23
C GLY A 185 24.18 0.09 11.30
N ASP A 186 23.36 -0.96 11.26
CA ASP A 186 22.14 -1.01 10.45
C ASP A 186 21.09 0.02 10.90
N TRP A 187 21.00 0.29 12.20
CA TRP A 187 20.13 1.35 12.72
C TRP A 187 20.57 2.73 12.24
N GLY A 188 21.86 3.04 12.39
CA GLY A 188 22.43 4.31 11.96
C GLY A 188 22.24 4.52 10.45
N ALA A 189 22.57 3.50 9.65
CA ALA A 189 22.40 3.53 8.20
C ALA A 189 20.93 3.70 7.80
N THR A 190 20.02 2.87 8.33
CA THR A 190 18.59 2.93 8.01
C THR A 190 17.99 4.29 8.34
N LEU A 191 18.28 4.83 9.53
CA LEU A 191 17.75 6.13 9.96
C LEU A 191 18.36 7.28 9.14
N ALA A 192 19.65 7.21 8.81
CA ALA A 192 20.29 8.20 7.96
C ALA A 192 19.70 8.22 6.55
N ILE A 193 19.53 7.04 5.93
CA ILE A 193 18.92 6.91 4.60
C ILE A 193 17.46 7.36 4.63
N ALA A 194 16.70 6.98 5.66
CA ALA A 194 15.31 7.42 5.82
C ALA A 194 15.20 8.94 5.93
N ALA A 195 16.04 9.57 6.74
CA ALA A 195 16.03 11.02 6.94
C ALA A 195 16.51 11.77 5.68
N ALA A 196 17.65 11.38 5.11
CA ALA A 196 18.20 11.99 3.90
C ALA A 196 17.28 11.80 2.70
N GLY A 197 16.75 10.59 2.51
CA GLY A 197 15.81 10.29 1.45
C GLY A 197 14.49 11.05 1.61
N ALA A 198 13.96 11.17 2.83
CA ALA A 198 12.74 11.93 3.08
C ALA A 198 12.96 13.42 2.80
N ALA A 199 14.12 13.98 3.20
CA ALA A 199 14.49 15.35 2.91
C ALA A 199 14.65 15.59 1.40
N LEU A 200 15.31 14.68 0.67
CA LEU A 200 15.43 14.75 -0.79
C LEU A 200 14.05 14.68 -1.46
N GLY A 201 13.18 13.76 -1.01
CA GLY A 201 11.85 13.57 -1.57
C GLY A 201 10.93 14.77 -1.34
N THR A 202 11.02 15.44 -0.19
CA THR A 202 10.26 16.66 0.07
C THR A 202 10.84 17.88 -0.67
N LEU A 203 12.17 18.00 -0.76
CA LEU A 203 12.84 19.09 -1.47
C LEU A 203 12.56 19.07 -2.99
N THR A 204 12.58 17.87 -3.57
CA THR A 204 12.27 17.65 -5.00
C THR A 204 10.78 17.68 -5.32
N ARG A 205 9.93 17.90 -4.31
CA ARG A 205 8.45 17.91 -4.42
C ARG A 205 7.91 16.63 -5.05
N LEU A 206 8.56 15.50 -4.78
CA LEU A 206 8.08 14.22 -5.29
C LEU A 206 6.70 13.91 -4.69
N PRO A 207 5.75 13.42 -5.51
CA PRO A 207 4.50 12.89 -5.00
C PRO A 207 4.77 11.73 -4.05
N ALA A 208 4.19 11.75 -2.85
CA ALA A 208 4.54 10.82 -1.77
C ALA A 208 6.05 10.81 -1.42
N GLY A 209 6.70 11.98 -1.41
CA GLY A 209 8.15 12.13 -1.20
C GLY A 209 8.71 11.50 0.08
N LEU A 210 7.90 11.38 1.15
CA LEU A 210 8.31 10.67 2.38
C LEU A 210 8.47 9.15 2.20
N LEU A 211 7.88 8.58 1.14
CA LEU A 211 8.05 7.18 0.77
C LEU A 211 9.02 7.04 -0.41
N LEU A 212 8.79 7.81 -1.49
CA LEU A 212 9.57 7.70 -2.72
C LEU A 212 11.01 8.17 -2.56
N GLY A 213 11.26 9.22 -1.81
CA GLY A 213 12.62 9.72 -1.59
C GLY A 213 13.53 8.68 -0.91
N PRO A 214 13.15 8.13 0.25
CA PRO A 214 13.87 7.04 0.90
C PRO A 214 14.00 5.79 0.04
N LEU A 215 12.96 5.43 -0.72
CA LEU A 215 13.00 4.29 -1.64
C LEU A 215 14.06 4.48 -2.72
N LEU A 216 14.05 5.61 -3.41
CA LEU A 216 15.00 5.88 -4.49
C LEU A 216 16.44 5.99 -3.97
N LEU A 217 16.64 6.62 -2.80
CA LEU A 217 17.96 6.71 -2.19
C LEU A 217 18.47 5.33 -1.77
N ALA A 218 17.65 4.54 -1.08
CA ALA A 218 18.02 3.19 -0.67
C ALA A 218 18.28 2.28 -1.88
N ALA A 219 17.46 2.37 -2.94
CA ALA A 219 17.68 1.63 -4.18
C ALA A 219 19.01 2.02 -4.84
N GLY A 220 19.30 3.32 -4.96
CA GLY A 220 20.57 3.79 -5.51
C GLY A 220 21.78 3.29 -4.72
N LEU A 221 21.70 3.30 -3.39
CA LEU A 221 22.74 2.75 -2.53
C LEU A 221 22.88 1.23 -2.66
N THR A 222 21.76 0.51 -2.74
CA THR A 222 21.73 -0.95 -2.92
C THR A 222 22.40 -1.38 -4.24
N LEU A 223 22.24 -0.57 -5.29
CA LEU A 223 22.87 -0.82 -6.59
C LEU A 223 24.35 -0.39 -6.65
N ALA A 224 24.76 0.57 -5.82
CA ALA A 224 26.11 1.12 -5.82
C ALA A 224 27.07 0.38 -4.87
N LEU A 225 26.53 -0.25 -3.82
CA LEU A 225 27.30 -0.94 -2.78
C LEU A 225 27.23 -2.47 -2.99
N PRO A 226 28.20 -3.22 -2.43
CA PRO A 226 28.13 -4.68 -2.43
C PRO A 226 26.85 -5.19 -1.76
N GLU A 227 26.35 -6.34 -2.22
CA GLU A 227 25.16 -6.97 -1.66
C GLU A 227 25.31 -7.18 -0.14
N GLY A 228 24.23 -6.88 0.59
CA GLY A 228 24.22 -6.98 2.05
C GLY A 228 24.92 -5.83 2.80
N SER A 229 25.31 -4.74 2.11
CA SER A 229 25.97 -3.60 2.76
C SER A 229 25.13 -2.88 3.83
N PHE A 230 23.81 -2.95 3.73
CA PHE A 230 22.90 -2.49 4.78
C PHE A 230 21.63 -3.33 4.76
N ALA A 231 21.11 -3.68 5.93
CA ALA A 231 19.83 -4.35 6.08
C ALA A 231 18.92 -3.53 6.99
N VAL A 232 17.63 -3.46 6.69
CA VAL A 232 16.68 -2.79 7.60
C VAL A 232 16.44 -3.71 8.80
N PRO A 233 16.72 -3.27 10.04
CA PRO A 233 16.45 -4.06 11.24
C PRO A 233 14.98 -4.52 11.28
N PRO A 234 14.70 -5.82 11.53
CA PRO A 234 13.34 -6.34 11.58
C PRO A 234 12.43 -5.57 12.55
N LEU A 235 12.96 -5.16 13.72
CA LEU A 235 12.20 -4.35 14.67
C LEU A 235 11.74 -3.00 14.09
N LEU A 236 12.58 -2.29 13.33
CA LEU A 236 12.20 -1.01 12.70
C LEU A 236 11.13 -1.21 11.63
N ARG A 237 11.24 -2.30 10.86
CA ARG A 237 10.26 -2.68 9.84
C ARG A 237 8.90 -3.02 10.47
N GLU A 238 8.87 -3.87 11.49
CA GLU A 238 7.65 -4.23 12.20
C GLU A 238 7.02 -3.02 12.91
N ALA A 239 7.83 -2.13 13.51
CA ALA A 239 7.34 -0.89 14.09
C ALA A 239 6.70 0.04 13.05
N ALA A 240 7.32 0.18 11.87
CA ALA A 240 6.76 0.95 10.76
C ALA A 240 5.43 0.36 10.28
N PHE A 241 5.34 -0.95 10.11
CA PHE A 241 4.09 -1.65 9.76
C PHE A 241 3.01 -1.50 10.84
N GLY A 242 3.37 -1.54 12.12
CA GLY A 242 2.45 -1.28 13.22
C GLY A 242 1.89 0.14 13.18
N VAL A 243 2.73 1.15 12.96
CA VAL A 243 2.29 2.55 12.84
C VAL A 243 1.38 2.73 11.62
N ILE A 244 1.73 2.13 10.49
CA ILE A 244 0.92 2.18 9.27
C ILE A 244 -0.44 1.50 9.49
N GLY A 245 -0.46 0.30 10.09
CA GLY A 245 -1.69 -0.43 10.39
C GLY A 245 -2.61 0.37 11.31
N LEU A 246 -2.07 0.89 12.42
CA LEU A 246 -2.81 1.75 13.35
C LEU A 246 -3.36 2.98 12.62
N GLN A 247 -2.57 3.63 11.75
CA GLN A 247 -3.01 4.81 11.02
C GLN A 247 -4.14 4.49 10.05
N VAL A 248 -4.10 3.34 9.36
CA VAL A 248 -5.18 2.90 8.47
C VAL A 248 -6.45 2.62 9.29
N GLY A 249 -6.34 1.92 10.42
CA GLY A 249 -7.48 1.61 11.28
C GLY A 249 -8.11 2.87 11.93
N LEU A 250 -7.28 3.78 12.42
CA LEU A 250 -7.71 5.00 13.12
C LEU A 250 -8.34 6.06 12.19
N ARG A 251 -8.18 5.94 10.87
CA ARG A 251 -8.79 6.86 9.89
C ARG A 251 -10.31 6.74 9.79
N PHE A 252 -10.90 5.66 10.31
CA PHE A 252 -12.34 5.43 10.25
C PHE A 252 -13.04 6.05 11.45
N THR A 253 -14.01 6.93 11.20
CA THR A 253 -14.86 7.48 12.26
C THR A 253 -16.29 7.00 12.09
N ILE A 254 -16.99 6.81 13.20
CA ILE A 254 -18.42 6.45 13.18
C ILE A 254 -19.27 7.50 12.44
N ALA A 255 -18.86 8.77 12.49
CA ALA A 255 -19.52 9.86 11.76
C ALA A 255 -19.38 9.69 10.25
N THR A 256 -18.17 9.42 9.75
CA THR A 256 -17.93 9.14 8.32
C THR A 256 -18.67 7.89 7.88
N VAL A 257 -18.64 6.82 8.67
CA VAL A 257 -19.35 5.57 8.38
C VAL A 257 -20.86 5.79 8.36
N ARG A 258 -21.43 6.62 9.25
CA ARG A 258 -22.86 6.92 9.24
C ARG A 258 -23.26 7.81 8.06
N GLN A 259 -22.45 8.80 7.73
CA GLN A 259 -22.73 9.76 6.65
C GLN A 259 -22.56 9.14 5.25
N LEU A 260 -21.54 8.31 5.07
CA LEU A 260 -21.17 7.71 3.78
C LEU A 260 -21.46 6.19 3.73
N GLY A 261 -22.10 5.65 4.77
CA GLY A 261 -22.39 4.21 4.88
C GLY A 261 -23.29 3.67 3.78
N ARG A 262 -24.14 4.50 3.18
CA ARG A 262 -24.92 4.11 1.99
C ARG A 262 -24.03 3.75 0.80
N LEU A 263 -22.83 4.34 0.71
CA LEU A 263 -21.83 4.05 -0.32
C LEU A 263 -20.94 2.86 0.05
N LEU A 264 -21.01 2.35 1.29
CA LEU A 264 -20.15 1.25 1.74
C LEU A 264 -20.35 -0.01 0.91
N ILE A 265 -21.60 -0.41 0.64
CA ILE A 265 -21.90 -1.61 -0.13
C ILE A 265 -21.45 -1.47 -1.59
N PRO A 266 -21.80 -0.38 -2.33
CA PRO A 266 -21.25 -0.17 -3.67
C PRO A 266 -19.73 -0.18 -3.71
N VAL A 267 -19.06 0.53 -2.78
CA VAL A 267 -17.59 0.57 -2.71
C VAL A 267 -17.01 -0.81 -2.45
N LEU A 268 -17.59 -1.57 -1.51
CA LEU A 268 -17.16 -2.93 -1.22
C LEU A 268 -17.25 -3.82 -2.46
N ILE A 269 -18.40 -3.80 -3.16
CA ILE A 269 -18.60 -4.58 -4.38
C ILE A 269 -17.58 -4.17 -5.45
N SER A 270 -17.38 -2.87 -5.68
CA SER A 270 -16.41 -2.40 -6.69
C SER A 270 -14.97 -2.77 -6.34
N VAL A 271 -14.59 -2.74 -5.05
CA VAL A 271 -13.26 -3.17 -4.60
C VAL A 271 -13.08 -4.68 -4.80
N VAL A 272 -14.10 -5.50 -4.49
CA VAL A 272 -14.06 -6.95 -4.73
C VAL A 272 -13.95 -7.25 -6.22
N VAL A 273 -14.76 -6.62 -7.06
CA VAL A 273 -14.70 -6.79 -8.52
C VAL A 273 -13.33 -6.38 -9.06
N LEU A 274 -12.78 -5.25 -8.60
CA LEU A 274 -11.45 -4.80 -8.99
C LEU A 274 -10.36 -5.79 -8.54
N ALA A 275 -10.45 -6.31 -7.31
CA ALA A 275 -9.51 -7.31 -6.80
C ALA A 275 -9.55 -8.60 -7.62
N LEU A 276 -10.75 -9.08 -7.99
CA LEU A 276 -10.92 -10.25 -8.86
C LEU A 276 -10.35 -10.00 -10.26
N ALA A 277 -10.57 -8.81 -10.83
CA ALA A 277 -10.00 -8.45 -12.12
C ALA A 277 -8.46 -8.39 -12.07
N CYS A 278 -7.88 -7.83 -11.00
CA CYS A 278 -6.44 -7.84 -10.77
C CYS A 278 -5.87 -9.25 -10.53
N PHE A 279 -6.64 -10.14 -9.89
CA PHE A 279 -6.27 -11.56 -9.80
C PHE A 279 -6.25 -12.22 -11.19
N GLY A 280 -7.19 -11.89 -12.07
CA GLY A 280 -7.12 -12.29 -13.49
C GLY A 280 -5.82 -11.83 -14.16
N LEU A 281 -5.37 -10.60 -13.90
CA LEU A 281 -4.06 -10.12 -14.38
C LEU A 281 -2.88 -10.86 -13.73
N ALA A 282 -3.01 -11.30 -12.47
CA ALA A 282 -2.00 -12.12 -11.81
C ALA A 282 -1.80 -13.47 -12.53
N VAL A 283 -2.90 -14.11 -12.95
CA VAL A 283 -2.84 -15.37 -13.72
C VAL A 283 -2.14 -15.16 -15.07
N VAL A 284 -2.43 -14.05 -15.76
CA VAL A 284 -1.73 -13.69 -17.01
C VAL A 284 -0.25 -13.45 -16.75
N LEU A 285 0.10 -12.73 -15.68
CA LEU A 285 1.49 -12.47 -15.32
C LEU A 285 2.23 -13.78 -14.98
N HIS A 286 1.61 -14.67 -14.21
CA HIS A 286 2.15 -16.00 -13.91
C HIS A 286 2.36 -16.86 -15.16
N ALA A 287 1.45 -16.79 -16.14
CA ALA A 287 1.59 -17.54 -17.39
C ALA A 287 2.66 -16.95 -18.34
N THR A 288 3.00 -15.67 -18.20
CA THR A 288 3.92 -14.95 -19.09
C THR A 288 5.30 -14.70 -18.49
N THR A 289 5.47 -14.95 -17.20
CA THR A 289 6.73 -14.75 -16.46
C THR A 289 7.05 -16.00 -15.63
N HIS A 290 8.27 -16.09 -15.10
CA HIS A 290 8.66 -17.18 -14.20
C HIS A 290 8.19 -16.97 -12.74
N ALA A 291 7.41 -15.92 -12.47
CA ALA A 291 6.92 -15.61 -11.13
C ALA A 291 5.89 -16.64 -10.67
N SER A 292 5.90 -17.01 -9.39
CA SER A 292 4.86 -17.89 -8.83
C SER A 292 3.50 -17.17 -8.84
N LEU A 293 2.40 -17.94 -8.70
CA LEU A 293 1.07 -17.34 -8.60
C LEU A 293 0.95 -16.42 -7.37
N LEU A 294 1.64 -16.74 -6.27
CA LEU A 294 1.69 -15.90 -5.07
C LEU A 294 2.39 -14.57 -5.36
N ASP A 295 3.56 -14.62 -6.01
CA ASP A 295 4.32 -13.42 -6.38
C ASP A 295 3.53 -12.55 -7.35
N ALA A 296 2.91 -13.17 -8.36
CA ALA A 296 2.07 -12.47 -9.32
C ALA A 296 0.84 -11.83 -8.64
N TYR A 297 0.18 -12.54 -7.72
CA TYR A 297 -0.96 -12.00 -6.96
C TYR A 297 -0.55 -10.79 -6.11
N LEU A 298 0.54 -10.93 -5.35
CA LEU A 298 1.08 -9.85 -4.53
C LEU A 298 1.52 -8.66 -5.41
N ALA A 299 2.11 -8.91 -6.58
CA ALA A 299 2.54 -7.90 -7.54
C ALA A 299 1.35 -7.12 -8.16
N THR A 300 0.22 -7.78 -8.46
CA THR A 300 -0.94 -7.13 -9.10
C THR A 300 -1.99 -6.58 -8.13
N THR A 301 -1.95 -6.93 -6.84
CA THR A 301 -2.95 -6.54 -5.83
C THR A 301 -3.20 -5.02 -5.81
N PRO A 302 -4.43 -4.52 -6.07
CA PRO A 302 -4.70 -3.09 -6.30
C PRO A 302 -4.66 -2.29 -4.98
N GLY A 303 -3.63 -1.47 -4.79
CA GLY A 303 -3.43 -0.72 -3.54
C GLY A 303 -2.80 -1.57 -2.43
N GLY A 304 -2.76 -1.02 -1.21
CA GLY A 304 -2.25 -1.74 -0.04
C GLY A 304 -0.76 -2.08 -0.09
N LEU A 305 0.08 -1.24 -0.74
CA LEU A 305 1.54 -1.44 -0.87
C LEU A 305 2.20 -1.97 0.42
N TYR A 306 1.86 -1.38 1.56
CA TYR A 306 2.40 -1.77 2.86
C TYR A 306 1.97 -3.18 3.30
N ALA A 307 0.73 -3.57 3.01
CA ALA A 307 0.25 -4.92 3.28
C ALA A 307 0.87 -5.94 2.34
N VAL A 308 0.99 -5.61 1.05
CA VAL A 308 1.66 -6.47 0.08
C VAL A 308 3.12 -6.71 0.47
N LEU A 309 3.85 -5.65 0.83
CA LEU A 309 5.24 -5.77 1.29
C LEU A 309 5.32 -6.59 2.59
N ALA A 310 4.47 -6.29 3.57
CA ALA A 310 4.47 -7.05 4.81
C ALA A 310 4.12 -8.52 4.57
N ALA A 311 3.28 -8.81 3.56
CA ALA A 311 2.87 -10.18 3.23
C ALA A 311 4.00 -10.91 2.54
N SER A 312 4.62 -10.28 1.52
CA SER A 312 5.72 -10.89 0.76
C SER A 312 6.91 -11.25 1.65
N VAL A 313 7.26 -10.37 2.59
CA VAL A 313 8.33 -10.61 3.56
C VAL A 313 7.97 -11.72 4.54
N GLY A 314 6.70 -11.85 4.92
CA GLY A 314 6.24 -12.90 5.83
C GLY A 314 6.09 -14.28 5.19
N THR A 315 5.92 -14.34 3.87
CA THR A 315 5.55 -15.58 3.15
C THR A 315 6.68 -16.21 2.36
N GLY A 316 7.89 -15.66 2.44
CA GLY A 316 9.04 -16.09 1.61
C GLY A 316 8.80 -15.94 0.11
N ALA A 317 7.86 -15.06 -0.27
CA ALA A 317 7.64 -14.70 -1.67
C ALA A 317 8.89 -14.04 -2.24
N ASP A 318 9.02 -14.00 -3.57
CA ASP A 318 10.03 -13.20 -4.25
C ASP A 318 9.70 -11.71 -4.03
N THR A 319 10.02 -11.23 -2.83
CA THR A 319 9.75 -9.87 -2.36
C THR A 319 10.43 -8.87 -3.28
N THR A 320 11.58 -9.26 -3.80
CA THR A 320 12.35 -8.53 -4.78
C THR A 320 11.56 -8.26 -6.06
N PHE A 321 11.02 -9.30 -6.71
CA PHE A 321 10.15 -9.17 -7.87
C PHE A 321 8.87 -8.39 -7.55
N VAL A 322 8.18 -8.75 -6.45
CA VAL A 322 6.94 -8.10 -6.02
C VAL A 322 7.14 -6.60 -5.82
N VAL A 323 8.21 -6.20 -5.13
CA VAL A 323 8.54 -4.80 -4.86
C VAL A 323 8.92 -4.05 -6.13
N ALA A 324 9.66 -4.68 -7.05
CA ALA A 324 9.99 -4.07 -8.34
C ALA A 324 8.72 -3.73 -9.14
N VAL A 325 7.81 -4.70 -9.29
CA VAL A 325 6.54 -4.50 -9.99
C VAL A 325 5.67 -3.45 -9.28
N GLN A 326 5.58 -3.53 -7.95
CA GLN A 326 4.78 -2.61 -7.14
C GLN A 326 5.31 -1.18 -7.18
N SER A 327 6.63 -1.00 -7.19
CA SER A 327 7.30 0.30 -7.29
C SER A 327 7.08 0.91 -8.66
N LEU A 328 7.26 0.14 -9.73
CA LEU A 328 6.96 0.58 -11.10
C LEU A 328 5.49 1.00 -11.22
N ARG A 329 4.58 0.17 -10.70
CA ARG A 329 3.15 0.46 -10.70
C ARG A 329 2.82 1.73 -9.91
N LEU A 330 3.43 1.92 -8.74
CA LEU A 330 3.28 3.14 -7.95
C LEU A 330 3.71 4.36 -8.77
N LEU A 331 4.89 4.30 -9.41
CA LEU A 331 5.39 5.38 -10.27
C LEU A 331 4.42 5.67 -11.42
N VAL A 332 3.96 4.63 -12.13
CA VAL A 332 2.98 4.77 -13.22
C VAL A 332 1.70 5.41 -12.71
N MET A 333 1.14 4.95 -11.59
CA MET A 333 -0.10 5.50 -11.02
C MET A 333 0.08 6.95 -10.58
N VAL A 334 1.20 7.27 -9.96
CA VAL A 334 1.44 8.61 -9.44
C VAL A 334 1.69 9.62 -10.56
N LEU A 335 2.37 9.23 -11.63
CA LEU A 335 2.69 10.11 -12.76
C LEU A 335 1.55 10.16 -13.80
N LEU A 336 1.02 9.01 -14.20
CA LEU A 336 0.05 8.92 -15.29
C LEU A 336 -1.41 9.02 -14.84
N ALA A 337 -1.77 8.58 -13.63
CA ALA A 337 -3.19 8.56 -13.25
C ALA A 337 -3.81 9.97 -13.19
N PRO A 338 -3.15 11.03 -12.68
CA PRO A 338 -3.68 12.39 -12.73
C PRO A 338 -3.95 12.86 -14.17
N TYR A 339 -3.05 12.52 -15.09
CA TYR A 339 -3.17 12.86 -16.50
C TYR A 339 -4.30 12.07 -17.17
N ALA A 340 -4.39 10.77 -16.91
CA ALA A 340 -5.43 9.88 -17.44
C ALA A 340 -6.83 10.31 -16.98
N VAL A 341 -6.99 10.69 -15.70
CA VAL A 341 -8.26 11.22 -15.19
C VAL A 341 -8.64 12.52 -15.89
N ARG A 342 -7.70 13.47 -16.04
CA ARG A 342 -7.96 14.73 -16.75
C ARG A 342 -8.40 14.50 -18.20
N LEU A 343 -7.71 13.60 -18.92
CA LEU A 343 -8.07 13.24 -20.29
C LEU A 343 -9.46 12.63 -20.41
N LEU A 344 -9.81 11.68 -19.53
CA LEU A 344 -11.12 11.05 -19.54
C LEU A 344 -12.24 12.05 -19.27
N LEU A 345 -12.05 12.93 -18.28
CA LEU A 345 -13.03 13.96 -17.98
C LEU A 345 -13.21 14.94 -19.14
N HIS A 346 -12.12 15.37 -19.79
CA HIS A 346 -12.19 16.24 -20.98
C HIS A 346 -12.87 15.56 -22.17
N ALA A 347 -12.55 14.29 -22.46
CA ALA A 347 -13.15 13.54 -23.56
C ALA A 347 -14.68 13.42 -23.39
N ARG A 348 -15.15 13.24 -22.16
CA ARG A 348 -16.57 13.07 -21.85
C ARG A 348 -17.35 14.39 -21.89
N VAL A 349 -16.76 15.50 -21.45
CA VAL A 349 -17.33 16.84 -21.64
C VAL A 349 -17.56 17.13 -23.13
N ARG A 350 -16.56 16.83 -23.98
CA ARG A 350 -16.70 16.97 -25.45
C ARG A 350 -17.80 16.08 -26.02
N ARG A 351 -17.95 14.86 -25.51
CA ARG A 351 -18.99 13.92 -25.94
C ARG A 351 -20.41 14.38 -25.55
N ARG A 352 -20.58 14.99 -24.37
CA ARG A 352 -21.87 15.59 -23.96
C ARG A 352 -22.20 16.86 -24.74
N ALA A 353 -21.21 17.66 -25.11
CA ALA A 353 -21.41 18.86 -25.93
C ALA A 353 -21.71 18.56 -27.41
N SER A 354 -21.55 17.30 -27.85
CA SER A 354 -21.82 16.86 -29.23
C SER A 354 -23.08 15.99 -29.35
N LEU A 355 -23.79 15.74 -28.25
CA LEU A 355 -25.12 15.14 -28.27
C LEU A 355 -26.15 16.26 -28.52
N PRO A 356 -26.97 16.15 -29.58
CA PRO A 356 -27.92 17.18 -29.99
C PRO A 356 -29.08 17.41 -29.01
#